data_AF-A0A4Q2V2I0-F1
#
_entry.id   AF-A0A4Q2V2I0-F1
#
_cell.length_a   1.000
_cell.length_b   1.000
_cell.length_c   1.000
_cell.angle_alpha   90.00
_cell.angle_beta   90.00
_cell.angle_gamma   90.00
#
_symmetry.space_group_name_H-M   'P 1'
#
loop_
_entity.id
_entity.type
_entity.pdbx_description
1 polymer ?
#
loop_
_entity_poly.entity_id
_entity_poly.type
_entity_poly.pdbx_seq_one_letter_code
_entity_poly.pdbx_strand_id
1 'polypeptide(L)'
;MRAPDQHAARRRLFARAFSVSSLLANWGPVIRHKTELAVRKIKEDAQNSGADVFKWWTLMATDVIAELSFGESFRMLELGQQTPYIDAIQATLMLSGIRSELSWVYPILQYLPFQRLKKVLKSDDIVYDYGTVAVRNMQNAGAGLNKANLFSQMLAEAEGQEKTSLTTSSVQAEAGNLIVAGSDTTAVTLTYMIWAVLKQPQLQIELES
;
A
#
# COMPACT_ATOMS: atom_id res chain seq x y z
N MET A 1 -12.19 15.16 -17.23
CA MET A 1 -13.34 14.76 -16.39
C MET A 1 -13.71 13.32 -16.73
N ARG A 2 -13.54 12.39 -15.78
CA ARG A 2 -13.92 10.97 -15.96
C ARG A 2 -15.44 10.84 -15.76
N ALA A 3 -16.11 10.02 -16.57
CA ALA A 3 -17.57 9.87 -16.51
C ALA A 3 -18.02 9.28 -15.15
N PRO A 4 -19.10 9.79 -14.52
CA PRO A 4 -19.61 9.32 -13.23
C PRO A 4 -19.85 7.80 -13.18
N ASP A 5 -20.32 7.23 -14.29
CA ASP A 5 -20.66 5.81 -14.40
C ASP A 5 -19.43 4.90 -14.30
N GLN A 6 -18.28 5.33 -14.84
CA GLN A 6 -17.02 4.60 -14.75
C GLN A 6 -16.49 4.60 -13.31
N HIS A 7 -16.66 5.70 -12.58
CA HIS A 7 -16.30 5.78 -11.16
C HIS A 7 -17.19 4.88 -10.31
N ALA A 8 -18.49 4.84 -10.58
CA ALA A 8 -19.43 3.99 -9.85
C ALA A 8 -19.13 2.50 -10.05
N ALA A 9 -18.89 2.06 -11.29
CA ALA A 9 -18.52 0.69 -11.61
C ALA A 9 -17.22 0.28 -10.89
N ARG A 10 -16.18 1.13 -10.96
CA ARG A 10 -14.91 0.89 -10.29
C ARG A 10 -15.07 0.80 -8.76
N ARG A 11 -15.86 1.68 -8.16
CA ARG A 11 -16.14 1.68 -6.72
C ARG A 11 -16.82 0.40 -6.26
N ARG A 12 -17.76 -0.14 -7.05
CA ARG A 12 -18.44 -1.42 -6.75
C ARG A 12 -17.49 -2.60 -6.74
N LEU A 13 -16.52 -2.65 -7.68
CA LEU A 13 -15.49 -3.69 -7.68
C LEU A 13 -14.65 -3.65 -6.41
N PHE A 14 -14.14 -2.46 -6.05
CA PHE A 14 -13.35 -2.30 -4.83
C PHE A 14 -14.15 -2.63 -3.58
N ALA A 15 -15.42 -2.23 -3.50
CA ALA A 15 -16.28 -2.51 -2.35
C ALA A 15 -16.46 -4.03 -2.10
N ARG A 16 -16.53 -4.84 -3.15
CA ARG A 16 -16.62 -6.30 -3.03
C ARG A 16 -15.30 -6.91 -2.56
N ALA A 17 -14.20 -6.54 -3.19
CA ALA A 17 -12.88 -7.06 -2.84
C ALA A 17 -12.44 -6.65 -1.42
N PHE A 18 -12.79 -5.44 -0.98
CA PHE A 18 -12.56 -4.93 0.38
C PHE A 18 -13.69 -5.23 1.36
N SER A 19 -14.65 -6.09 1.01
CA SER A 19 -15.67 -6.53 1.98
C SER A 19 -15.00 -7.25 3.15
N VAL A 20 -15.54 -7.07 4.36
CA VAL A 20 -14.99 -7.69 5.58
C VAL A 20 -14.89 -9.21 5.43
N SER A 21 -15.90 -9.84 4.84
CA SER A 21 -15.90 -11.27 4.55
C SER A 21 -14.77 -11.68 3.60
N SER A 22 -14.56 -10.96 2.50
CA SER A 22 -13.46 -11.23 1.55
C SER A 22 -12.10 -11.05 2.21
N LEU A 23 -11.90 -9.95 2.95
CA LEU A 23 -10.64 -9.67 3.63
C LEU A 23 -10.28 -10.73 4.66
N LEU A 24 -11.24 -11.13 5.49
CA LEU A 24 -11.00 -12.16 6.50
C LEU A 24 -10.75 -13.54 5.88
N ALA A 25 -11.52 -13.92 4.86
CA ALA A 25 -11.38 -15.22 4.20
C ALA A 25 -10.05 -15.36 3.43
N ASN A 26 -9.63 -14.29 2.73
CA ASN A 26 -8.51 -14.35 1.80
C ASN A 26 -7.19 -13.83 2.40
N TRP A 27 -7.26 -12.85 3.31
CA TRP A 27 -6.10 -12.07 3.75
C TRP A 27 -5.87 -12.08 5.26
N GLY A 28 -6.82 -12.60 6.05
CA GLY A 28 -6.72 -12.70 7.50
C GLY A 28 -5.40 -13.33 8.01
N PRO A 29 -4.96 -14.48 7.45
CA PRO A 29 -3.69 -15.10 7.84
C PRO A 29 -2.46 -14.22 7.54
N VAL A 30 -2.43 -13.55 6.38
CA VAL A 30 -1.33 -12.65 5.98
C VAL A 30 -1.23 -11.46 6.92
N ILE A 31 -2.36 -10.79 7.18
CA ILE A 31 -2.42 -9.63 8.07
C ILE A 31 -1.99 -10.02 9.49
N ARG A 32 -2.48 -11.16 10.00
CA ARG A 32 -2.10 -11.68 11.31
C ARG A 32 -0.60 -11.94 11.40
N HIS A 33 -0.04 -12.66 10.43
CA HIS A 33 1.38 -12.99 10.41
C HIS A 33 2.26 -11.73 10.41
N LYS A 34 1.94 -10.72 9.59
CA LYS A 34 2.69 -9.46 9.54
C LYS A 34 2.52 -8.65 10.81
N THR A 35 1.34 -8.63 11.41
CA THR A 35 1.11 -7.96 12.69
C THR A 35 1.95 -8.60 13.80
N GLU A 36 1.96 -9.92 13.90
CA GLU A 36 2.77 -10.66 14.88
C GLU A 36 4.26 -10.42 14.66
N LEU A 37 4.72 -10.43 13.40
CA LEU A 37 6.12 -10.13 13.07
C LEU A 37 6.50 -8.70 13.47
N ALA A 38 5.64 -7.71 13.22
CA ALA A 38 5.90 -6.33 13.61
C ALA A 38 6.02 -6.18 15.13
N VAL A 39 5.10 -6.78 15.88
CA VAL A 39 5.16 -6.77 17.35
C VAL A 39 6.43 -7.44 17.87
N ARG A 40 6.85 -8.58 17.29
CA ARG A 40 8.12 -9.22 17.64
C ARG A 40 9.32 -8.29 17.38
N LYS A 41 9.36 -7.62 16.23
CA LYS A 41 10.43 -6.69 15.87
C LYS A 41 10.48 -5.46 16.78
N ILE A 42 9.33 -4.90 17.14
CA ILE A 42 9.22 -3.82 18.12
C ILE A 42 9.79 -4.30 19.47
N LYS A 43 9.44 -5.51 19.91
CA LYS A 43 9.95 -6.07 21.17
C LYS A 43 11.47 -6.27 21.14
N GLU A 44 12.01 -6.81 20.05
CA GLU A 44 13.46 -7.00 19.84
C GLU A 44 14.21 -5.66 19.94
N ASP A 45 13.75 -4.61 19.27
CA ASP A 45 14.37 -3.28 19.31
C ASP A 45 14.25 -2.64 20.72
N ALA A 46 13.08 -2.79 21.35
CA ALA A 46 12.80 -2.22 22.66
C ALA A 46 13.72 -2.78 23.76
N GLN A 47 14.13 -4.04 23.64
CA GLN A 47 15.06 -4.68 24.59
C GLN A 47 16.49 -4.13 24.51
N ASN A 48 16.90 -3.55 23.38
CA ASN A 48 18.27 -3.10 23.16
C ASN A 48 18.45 -1.60 23.40
N SER A 49 17.61 -0.75 22.77
CA SER A 49 17.83 0.71 22.75
C SER A 49 16.54 1.53 22.70
N GLY A 50 15.39 0.89 22.90
CA GLY A 50 14.08 1.48 22.59
C GLY A 50 13.69 1.24 21.12
N ALA A 51 12.38 1.18 20.87
CA ALA A 51 11.83 0.88 19.55
C ALA A 51 11.14 2.09 18.92
N ASP A 52 11.45 2.36 17.66
CA ASP A 52 10.65 3.25 16.82
C ASP A 52 9.41 2.50 16.33
N VAL A 53 8.31 2.64 17.07
CA VAL A 53 7.06 1.95 16.77
C VAL A 53 6.43 2.47 15.47
N PHE A 54 6.61 3.75 15.14
CA PHE A 54 6.09 4.34 13.91
C PHE A 54 6.75 3.73 12.67
N LYS A 55 8.08 3.56 12.71
CA LYS A 55 8.83 2.83 11.67
C LYS A 55 8.25 1.44 11.46
N TRP A 56 8.10 0.65 12.52
CA TRP A 56 7.62 -0.73 12.41
C TRP A 56 6.18 -0.83 11.90
N TRP A 57 5.29 0.07 12.31
CA TRP A 57 3.93 0.14 11.76
C TRP A 57 3.91 0.57 10.31
N THR A 58 4.79 1.48 9.90
CA THR A 58 4.93 1.89 8.49
C THR A 58 5.38 0.71 7.64
N LEU A 59 6.42 -0.01 8.07
CA LEU A 59 6.90 -1.20 7.35
C LEU A 59 5.81 -2.29 7.27
N MET A 60 5.10 -2.55 8.36
CA MET A 60 4.01 -3.53 8.40
C MET A 60 2.88 -3.15 7.46
N ALA A 61 2.34 -1.92 7.57
CA ALA A 61 1.21 -1.48 6.76
C ALA A 61 1.57 -1.48 5.26
N THR A 62 2.78 -1.02 4.92
CA THR A 62 3.26 -1.03 3.54
C THR A 62 3.42 -2.44 2.99
N ASP A 63 3.94 -3.37 3.78
CA ASP A 63 4.17 -4.74 3.34
C ASP A 63 2.85 -5.54 3.25
N VAL A 64 1.86 -5.26 4.12
CA VAL A 64 0.50 -5.81 3.99
C VAL A 64 -0.14 -5.34 2.68
N ILE A 65 -0.22 -4.03 2.45
CA ILE A 65 -0.93 -3.51 1.27
C ILE A 65 -0.20 -3.84 -0.04
N ALA A 66 1.13 -3.98 0.00
CA ALA A 66 1.92 -4.49 -1.11
C ALA A 66 1.53 -5.93 -1.45
N GLU A 67 1.46 -6.83 -0.47
CA GLU A 67 1.08 -8.22 -0.72
C GLU A 67 -0.36 -8.36 -1.21
N LEU A 68 -1.29 -7.57 -0.67
CA LEU A 68 -2.67 -7.53 -1.14
C LEU A 68 -2.77 -6.98 -2.58
N SER A 69 -1.99 -5.96 -2.93
CA SER A 69 -2.09 -5.28 -4.23
C SER A 69 -1.30 -5.99 -5.33
N PHE A 70 -0.15 -6.56 -5.02
CA PHE A 70 0.78 -7.15 -5.98
C PHE A 70 0.76 -8.68 -5.93
N GLY A 71 0.23 -9.29 -4.87
CA GLY A 71 0.24 -10.75 -4.66
C GLY A 71 1.57 -11.27 -4.11
N GLU A 72 2.53 -10.38 -3.82
CA GLU A 72 3.85 -10.71 -3.31
C GLU A 72 4.29 -9.70 -2.25
N SER A 73 4.94 -10.20 -1.20
CA SER A 73 5.54 -9.38 -0.15
C SER A 73 6.83 -8.72 -0.63
N PHE A 74 7.07 -7.46 -0.24
CA PHE A 74 8.38 -6.82 -0.45
C PHE A 74 9.37 -7.14 0.66
N ARG A 75 8.93 -7.89 1.68
CA ARG A 75 9.74 -8.35 2.82
C ARG A 75 10.38 -7.18 3.59
N MET A 76 9.79 -5.99 3.49
CA MET A 76 10.29 -4.79 4.16
C MET A 76 10.26 -4.94 5.67
N LEU A 77 9.22 -5.61 6.17
CA LEU A 77 9.06 -5.89 7.59
C LEU A 77 10.11 -6.88 8.11
N GLU A 78 10.47 -7.89 7.31
CA GLU A 78 11.52 -8.84 7.66
C GLU A 78 12.90 -8.18 7.66
N LEU A 79 13.17 -7.34 6.65
CA LEU A 79 14.45 -6.65 6.48
C LEU A 79 14.59 -5.43 7.40
N GLY A 80 13.49 -4.92 7.97
CA GLY A 80 13.50 -3.73 8.83
C GLY A 80 13.80 -2.42 8.08
N GLN A 81 13.67 -2.41 6.76
CA GLN A 81 14.00 -1.27 5.89
C GLN A 81 13.01 -1.15 4.71
N GLN A 82 12.76 0.08 4.27
CA GLN A 82 11.99 0.34 3.06
C GLN A 82 12.78 -0.07 1.82
N THR A 83 12.07 -0.50 0.77
CA THR A 83 12.69 -0.77 -0.52
C THR A 83 12.78 0.52 -1.36
N PRO A 84 13.80 0.64 -2.24
CA PRO A 84 13.89 1.74 -3.20
C PRO A 84 12.65 1.91 -4.08
N TYR A 85 11.86 0.85 -4.23
CA TYR A 85 10.59 0.86 -4.96
C TYR A 85 9.52 1.71 -4.26
N ILE A 86 9.34 1.56 -2.94
CA ILE A 86 8.37 2.36 -2.18
C ILE A 86 8.75 3.84 -2.22
N ASP A 87 10.04 4.14 -2.08
CA ASP A 87 10.56 5.51 -2.21
C ASP A 87 10.24 6.09 -3.59
N ALA A 88 10.42 5.30 -4.65
CA ALA A 88 10.10 5.69 -6.02
C ALA A 88 8.60 5.94 -6.23
N ILE A 89 7.72 5.08 -5.69
CA ILE A 89 6.27 5.26 -5.77
C ILE A 89 5.82 6.53 -5.06
N GLN A 90 6.21 6.70 -3.78
CA GLN A 90 5.79 7.86 -2.99
C GLN A 90 6.20 9.15 -3.66
N ALA A 91 7.43 9.21 -4.17
CA ALA A 91 7.95 10.38 -4.83
C ALA A 91 7.27 10.64 -6.20
N THR A 92 6.96 9.59 -6.96
CA THR A 92 6.22 9.70 -8.24
C THR A 92 4.78 10.18 -8.03
N LEU A 93 4.08 9.65 -7.02
CA LEU A 93 2.72 10.06 -6.70
C LEU A 93 2.67 11.50 -6.17
N MET A 94 3.63 11.89 -5.34
CA MET A 94 3.77 13.27 -4.88
C MET A 94 4.00 14.23 -6.05
N LEU A 95 4.90 13.89 -6.98
CA LEU A 95 5.12 14.67 -8.21
C LEU A 95 3.87 14.74 -9.09
N SER A 96 3.13 13.64 -9.21
CA SER A 96 1.87 13.63 -9.96
C SER A 96 0.85 14.58 -9.33
N GLY A 97 0.73 14.60 -7.99
CA GLY A 97 -0.12 15.53 -7.25
C GLY A 97 0.30 16.99 -7.44
N ILE A 98 1.60 17.28 -7.37
CA ILE A 98 2.14 18.63 -7.65
C ILE A 98 1.84 19.02 -9.10
N ARG A 99 1.99 18.12 -10.06
CA ARG A 99 1.71 18.41 -11.48
C ARG A 99 0.23 18.70 -11.72
N SER A 100 -0.68 18.01 -11.03
CA SER A 100 -2.12 18.19 -11.19
C SER A 100 -2.65 19.43 -10.49
N GLU A 101 -2.23 19.67 -9.24
CA GLU A 101 -2.75 20.76 -8.39
C GLU A 101 -1.96 22.06 -8.56
N LEU A 102 -0.67 21.96 -8.88
CA LEU A 102 0.29 23.07 -8.97
C LEU A 102 1.01 23.04 -10.31
N SER A 103 0.24 23.02 -11.40
CA SER A 103 0.73 22.92 -12.78
C SER A 103 1.74 24.01 -13.17
N TRP A 104 1.75 25.16 -12.48
CA TRP A 104 2.70 26.26 -12.66
C TRP A 104 4.02 26.08 -11.87
N VAL A 105 4.04 25.23 -10.83
CA VAL A 105 5.24 24.93 -10.02
C VAL A 105 6.09 23.84 -10.67
N TYR A 106 5.46 22.90 -11.36
CA TYR A 106 6.15 21.79 -12.02
C TYR A 106 7.25 22.25 -13.01
N PRO A 107 7.02 23.27 -13.87
CA PRO A 107 8.07 23.80 -14.74
C PRO A 107 9.23 24.45 -14.00
N ILE A 108 9.03 24.94 -12.77
CA ILE A 108 10.09 25.57 -11.95
C ILE A 108 10.93 24.47 -11.29
N LEU A 109 10.28 23.40 -10.84
CA LEU A 109 10.92 22.24 -10.21
C LEU A 109 11.95 21.56 -11.13
N GLN A 110 11.68 21.45 -12.44
CA GLN A 110 12.63 20.88 -13.41
C GLN A 110 13.91 21.72 -13.63
N TYR A 111 13.87 23.04 -13.39
CA TYR A 111 15.04 23.93 -13.53
C TYR A 111 15.90 24.00 -12.26
N LEU A 112 15.40 23.51 -11.13
CA LEU A 112 16.18 23.51 -9.89
C LEU A 112 17.28 22.44 -9.93
N PRO A 113 18.53 22.77 -9.52
CA PRO A 113 19.68 21.86 -9.59
C PRO A 113 19.69 20.81 -8.46
N PHE A 114 18.52 20.37 -7.99
CA PHE A 114 18.43 19.34 -6.95
C PHE A 114 18.58 17.94 -7.56
N GLN A 115 19.74 17.33 -7.35
CA GLN A 115 20.07 15.98 -7.84
C GLN A 115 19.06 14.91 -7.39
N ARG A 116 18.51 15.04 -6.17
CA ARG A 116 17.46 14.14 -5.65
C ARG A 116 16.17 14.23 -6.46
N LEU A 117 15.75 15.44 -6.82
CA LEU A 117 14.55 15.68 -7.61
C LEU A 117 14.70 15.13 -9.04
N LYS A 118 15.86 15.32 -9.67
CA LYS A 118 16.16 14.75 -11.00
C LYS A 118 16.20 13.21 -10.98
N LYS A 119 16.62 12.59 -9.88
CA LYS A 119 16.61 11.14 -9.71
C LYS A 119 15.18 10.60 -9.64
N VAL A 120 14.32 11.24 -8.85
CA VAL A 120 12.89 10.91 -8.77
C VAL A 120 12.20 11.09 -10.12
N LEU A 121 12.48 12.18 -10.84
CA LEU A 121 11.91 12.46 -12.17
C LEU A 121 12.34 11.44 -13.26
N LYS A 122 13.32 10.58 -12.97
CA LYS A 122 13.80 9.50 -13.85
C LYS A 122 13.47 8.10 -13.31
N SER A 123 12.72 8.00 -12.22
CA SER A 123 12.40 6.72 -11.57
C SER A 123 11.21 5.97 -12.19
N ASP A 124 10.72 6.41 -13.37
CA ASP A 124 9.59 5.78 -14.07
C ASP A 124 9.83 4.28 -14.32
N ASP A 125 11.07 3.87 -14.58
CA ASP A 125 11.43 2.47 -14.86
C ASP A 125 11.17 1.55 -13.65
N ILE A 126 11.44 2.02 -12.43
CA ILE A 126 11.26 1.24 -11.19
C ILE A 126 9.76 1.09 -10.86
N VAL A 127 8.98 2.16 -11.06
CA VAL A 127 7.52 2.10 -10.85
C VAL A 127 6.85 1.21 -11.89
N TYR A 128 7.33 1.26 -13.13
CA TYR A 128 6.84 0.45 -14.23
C TYR A 128 7.07 -1.05 -13.97
N ASP A 129 8.28 -1.45 -13.55
CA ASP A 129 8.67 -2.85 -13.37
C ASP A 129 7.78 -3.59 -12.35
N TYR A 130 7.55 -3.03 -11.18
CA TYR A 130 6.66 -3.66 -10.20
C TYR A 130 5.18 -3.49 -10.52
N GLY A 131 4.79 -2.43 -11.22
CA GLY A 131 3.46 -2.35 -11.81
C GLY A 131 3.18 -3.56 -12.72
N THR A 132 4.18 -4.04 -13.47
CA THR A 132 4.04 -5.28 -14.25
C THR A 132 3.90 -6.52 -13.37
N VAL A 133 4.48 -6.55 -12.16
CA VAL A 133 4.29 -7.65 -11.20
C VAL A 133 2.82 -7.76 -10.76
N ALA A 134 2.18 -6.64 -10.41
CA ALA A 134 0.75 -6.63 -10.07
C ALA A 134 -0.11 -7.19 -11.21
N VAL A 135 0.18 -6.76 -12.44
CA VAL A 135 -0.55 -7.16 -13.63
C VAL A 135 -0.30 -8.63 -13.97
N ARG A 136 0.96 -9.07 -13.87
CA ARG A 136 1.38 -10.45 -14.09
C ARG A 136 0.70 -11.39 -13.11
N ASN A 137 0.69 -11.05 -11.82
CA ASN A 137 0.05 -11.87 -10.79
C ASN A 137 -1.47 -11.86 -10.92
N MET A 138 -2.07 -10.73 -11.31
CA MET A 138 -3.48 -10.67 -11.68
C MET A 138 -3.82 -11.61 -12.85
N GLN A 139 -3.00 -11.63 -13.91
CA GLN A 139 -3.21 -12.47 -15.10
C GLN A 139 -2.95 -13.96 -14.83
N ASN A 140 -2.01 -14.28 -13.95
CA ASN A 140 -1.65 -15.67 -13.61
C ASN A 140 -2.53 -16.29 -12.51
N ALA A 141 -3.49 -15.55 -11.94
CA ALA A 141 -4.36 -16.01 -10.87
C ALA A 141 -5.23 -17.23 -11.25
N GLY A 142 -5.35 -17.55 -12.54
CA GLY A 142 -5.94 -18.83 -13.01
C GLY A 142 -5.21 -20.08 -12.54
N ALA A 143 -3.99 -19.97 -11.99
CA ALA A 143 -3.18 -21.09 -11.48
C ALA A 143 -3.33 -21.36 -9.95
N GLY A 144 -4.26 -20.68 -9.27
CA GLY A 144 -4.57 -20.89 -7.85
C GLY A 144 -4.26 -19.69 -6.93
N LEU A 145 -4.85 -19.71 -5.73
CA LEU A 145 -4.85 -18.60 -4.75
C LEU A 145 -3.46 -18.16 -4.25
N ASN A 146 -2.43 -19.00 -4.37
CA ASN A 146 -1.07 -18.69 -3.88
C ASN A 146 -0.37 -17.53 -4.61
N LYS A 147 -0.95 -17.00 -5.70
CA LYS A 147 -0.44 -15.81 -6.43
C LYS A 147 -1.52 -14.79 -6.79
N ALA A 148 -2.72 -14.95 -6.25
CA ALA A 148 -3.85 -14.08 -6.53
C ALA A 148 -3.74 -12.78 -5.70
N ASN A 149 -3.87 -11.62 -6.33
CA ASN A 149 -3.93 -10.32 -5.66
C ASN A 149 -5.37 -9.76 -5.63
N LEU A 150 -5.60 -8.65 -4.93
CA LEU A 150 -6.90 -8.00 -4.83
C LEU A 150 -7.52 -7.74 -6.22
N PHE A 151 -6.70 -7.36 -7.20
CA PHE A 151 -7.16 -7.11 -8.58
C PHE A 151 -7.62 -8.37 -9.29
N SER A 152 -7.04 -9.54 -8.98
CA SER A 152 -7.51 -10.82 -9.52
C SER A 152 -8.88 -11.20 -8.98
N GLN A 153 -9.17 -10.92 -7.71
CA GLN A 153 -10.50 -11.10 -7.12
C GLN A 153 -11.51 -10.17 -7.78
N MET A 154 -11.13 -8.90 -7.95
CA MET A 154 -11.96 -7.92 -8.68
C MET A 154 -12.23 -8.37 -10.12
N LEU A 155 -11.23 -8.92 -10.82
CA LEU A 155 -11.38 -9.39 -12.20
C LEU A 155 -12.29 -10.62 -12.28
N ALA A 156 -12.20 -11.54 -11.31
CA ALA A 156 -13.03 -12.74 -11.25
C ALA A 156 -14.52 -12.39 -11.04
N GLU A 157 -14.80 -11.35 -10.25
CA GLU A 157 -16.16 -10.90 -9.93
C GLU A 157 -16.70 -9.81 -10.87
N ALA A 158 -15.87 -9.28 -11.78
CA ALA A 158 -16.27 -8.20 -12.67
C ALA A 158 -17.28 -8.66 -13.74
N GLU A 159 -18.33 -7.87 -13.97
CA GLU A 159 -19.33 -8.12 -15.01
C GLU A 159 -19.47 -6.92 -15.97
N GLY A 160 -19.74 -7.18 -17.26
CA GLY A 160 -20.04 -6.14 -18.24
C GLY A 160 -19.01 -5.00 -18.31
N GLN A 161 -19.46 -3.76 -18.04
CA GLN A 161 -18.63 -2.54 -18.05
C GLN A 161 -17.56 -2.49 -16.94
N GLU A 162 -17.62 -3.39 -15.96
CA GLU A 162 -16.61 -3.47 -14.90
C GLU A 162 -15.31 -4.13 -15.42
N LYS A 163 -15.41 -5.13 -16.29
CA LYS A 163 -14.24 -5.79 -16.91
C LYS A 163 -13.42 -4.82 -17.75
N THR A 164 -14.07 -3.89 -18.44
CA THR A 164 -13.39 -2.86 -19.25
C THR A 164 -12.71 -1.78 -18.41
N SER A 165 -13.00 -1.70 -17.10
CA SER A 165 -12.38 -0.73 -16.19
C SER A 165 -11.05 -1.21 -15.58
N LEU A 166 -10.80 -2.53 -15.56
CA LEU A 166 -9.59 -3.17 -15.07
C LEU A 166 -8.55 -3.35 -16.18
N THR A 167 -8.10 -2.24 -16.77
CA THR A 167 -6.97 -2.27 -17.70
C THR A 167 -5.65 -2.43 -16.95
N THR A 168 -4.63 -2.98 -17.63
CA THR A 168 -3.26 -3.10 -17.11
C THR A 168 -2.75 -1.80 -16.49
N SER A 169 -2.94 -0.67 -17.18
CA SER A 169 -2.51 0.65 -16.69
C SER A 169 -3.33 1.14 -15.50
N SER A 170 -4.63 0.82 -15.43
CA SER A 170 -5.47 1.21 -14.29
C SER A 170 -5.12 0.42 -13.04
N VAL A 171 -4.75 -0.85 -13.17
CA VAL A 171 -4.27 -1.71 -12.09
C VAL A 171 -2.93 -1.21 -11.54
N GLN A 172 -1.97 -0.90 -12.41
CA GLN A 172 -0.67 -0.35 -12.01
C GLN A 172 -0.81 0.95 -11.19
N ALA A 173 -1.57 1.91 -11.73
CA ALA A 173 -1.79 3.19 -11.06
C ALA A 173 -2.50 2.99 -9.71
N GLU A 174 -3.48 2.09 -9.64
CA GLU A 174 -4.23 1.89 -8.40
C GLU A 174 -3.46 1.13 -7.35
N ALA A 175 -2.63 0.15 -7.74
CA ALA A 175 -1.75 -0.56 -6.82
C ALA A 175 -0.78 0.41 -6.13
N GLY A 176 -0.21 1.37 -6.88
CA GLY A 176 0.60 2.44 -6.30
C GLY A 176 -0.19 3.36 -5.37
N ASN A 177 -1.41 3.76 -5.78
CA ASN A 177 -2.27 4.59 -4.93
C ASN A 177 -2.63 3.89 -3.60
N LEU A 178 -2.94 2.59 -3.65
CA LEU A 178 -3.26 1.79 -2.47
C LEU A 178 -2.08 1.73 -1.49
N ILE A 179 -0.85 1.57 -2.00
CA ILE A 179 0.35 1.62 -1.16
C ILE A 179 0.41 2.92 -0.38
N VAL A 180 0.35 4.07 -1.06
CA VAL A 180 0.53 5.36 -0.37
C VAL A 180 -0.64 5.67 0.56
N ALA A 181 -1.87 5.47 0.10
CA ALA A 181 -3.06 5.78 0.90
C ALA A 181 -3.21 4.85 2.11
N GLY A 182 -2.88 3.56 1.96
CA GLY A 182 -3.07 2.55 3.00
C GLY A 182 -1.96 2.50 4.03
N SER A 183 -0.72 2.78 3.65
CA SER A 183 0.44 2.61 4.53
C SER A 183 0.50 3.68 5.61
N ASP A 184 0.57 4.95 5.19
CA ASP A 184 0.84 6.08 6.10
C ASP A 184 -0.34 6.28 7.07
N THR A 185 -1.57 6.24 6.56
CA THR A 185 -2.78 6.43 7.37
C THR A 185 -2.91 5.36 8.47
N THR A 186 -2.65 4.10 8.12
CA THR A 186 -2.71 2.98 9.06
C THR A 186 -1.58 3.07 10.08
N ALA A 187 -0.35 3.35 9.63
CA ALA A 187 0.80 3.46 10.52
C ALA A 187 0.65 4.59 11.54
N VAL A 188 0.19 5.76 11.09
CA VAL A 188 -0.13 6.91 11.95
C VAL A 188 -1.21 6.53 12.95
N THR A 189 -2.30 5.92 12.48
CA THR A 189 -3.43 5.53 13.35
C THR A 189 -2.99 4.58 14.46
N LEU A 190 -2.25 3.51 14.12
CA LEU A 190 -1.75 2.54 15.10
C LEU A 190 -0.78 3.18 16.10
N THR A 191 0.08 4.09 15.63
CA THR A 191 1.04 4.79 16.48
C THR A 191 0.31 5.67 17.51
N TYR A 192 -0.65 6.48 17.07
CA TYR A 192 -1.42 7.33 17.98
C TYR A 192 -2.36 6.54 18.88
N MET A 193 -2.93 5.44 18.40
CA MET A 193 -3.73 4.53 19.22
C MET A 193 -2.91 3.97 20.38
N ILE A 194 -1.72 3.41 20.10
CA ILE A 194 -0.84 2.87 21.15
C ILE A 194 -0.39 3.98 22.09
N TRP A 195 0.00 5.14 21.57
CA TRP A 195 0.35 6.28 22.40
C TRP A 195 -0.80 6.70 23.33
N ALA A 196 -2.04 6.75 22.83
CA ALA A 196 -3.21 7.13 23.60
C ALA A 196 -3.54 6.12 24.72
N VAL A 197 -3.36 4.82 24.45
CA VAL A 197 -3.50 3.75 25.45
C VAL A 197 -2.42 3.87 26.52
N LEU A 198 -1.15 3.99 26.13
CA LEU A 198 -0.03 4.10 27.08
C LEU A 198 -0.06 5.39 27.92
N LYS A 199 -0.68 6.46 27.42
CA LYS A 199 -0.89 7.70 28.18
C LYS A 199 -2.00 7.61 29.23
N GLN A 200 -2.85 6.57 29.17
CA GLN A 200 -3.98 6.37 30.06
C GLN A 200 -3.86 5.02 30.78
N PRO A 201 -3.16 4.96 31.93
CA PRO A 201 -2.87 3.69 32.61
C PRO A 201 -4.11 2.86 32.94
N GLN A 202 -5.24 3.50 33.26
CA GLN A 202 -6.50 2.79 33.50
C GLN A 202 -7.02 2.08 32.25
N LEU A 203 -6.98 2.75 31.09
CA LEU A 203 -7.37 2.17 29.80
C LEU A 203 -6.41 1.04 29.40
N GLN A 204 -5.12 1.18 29.67
CA GLN A 204 -4.16 0.11 29.43
C GLN A 204 -4.50 -1.14 30.24
N ILE A 205 -4.75 -0.99 31.55
CA ILE A 205 -5.08 -2.12 32.42
C ILE A 205 -6.37 -2.81 31.95
N GLU A 206 -7.40 -2.06 31.56
CA GLU A 206 -8.68 -2.60 31.09
C GLU A 206 -8.55 -3.36 29.75
N LEU A 207 -7.65 -2.93 28.86
CA LEU A 207 -7.40 -3.61 27.59
C LEU A 207 -6.50 -4.86 27.73
N GLU A 208 -5.66 -4.91 28.77
CA GLU A 208 -4.73 -6.01 29.02
C GLU A 208 -5.31 -7.11 29.95
N SER A 209 -6.42 -6.83 30.65
CA SER A 209 -7.12 -7.79 31.52
C SER A 209 -7.97 -8.80 30.76
#